data_AF-A0A654AP59-F1
#
_entry.id   AF-A0A654AP59-F1
#
_cell.length_a   1.000
_cell.length_b   1.000
_cell.length_c   1.000
_cell.angle_alpha   90.00
_cell.angle_beta   90.00
_cell.angle_gamma   90.00
#
_symmetry.space_group_name_H-M   'P 1'
#
loop_
_entity.id
_entity.type
_entity.pdbx_description
1 polymer ?
#
loop_
_entity_poly.entity_id
_entity_poly.type
_entity_poly.pdbx_seq_one_letter_code
_entity_poly.pdbx_strand_id
1 'polypeptide(L)'
;MKTSTKIQSKNNFTEKTTKLVFLVSILLFSTACSSKPLNEFQSFEYKEAIRAFQEQQHDTPGVWTCSYTENSKVRPSTNAESLLVEVDEKYIYVKHNNQITELSLTTRDNEKSTYKNKQEGLSLKINIINKINYSEYQESHDRTIEAELEASGKIYKLQLLGEACGI
;
A
#
# COMPACT_ATOMS: atom_id res chain seq x y z
N MET A 1 -18.72 79.27 42.13
CA MET A 1 -18.16 80.12 41.06
C MET A 1 -17.85 79.26 39.84
N LYS A 2 -18.50 79.63 38.71
CA LYS A 2 -17.98 79.67 37.32
C LYS A 2 -17.60 78.34 36.64
N THR A 3 -18.49 77.82 35.77
CA THR A 3 -18.49 77.89 34.28
C THR A 3 -17.45 76.97 33.64
N SER A 4 -17.85 75.84 33.03
CA SER A 4 -18.20 75.69 31.59
C SER A 4 -17.15 76.26 30.64
N THR A 5 -16.59 75.44 29.75
CA THR A 5 -16.57 75.68 28.29
C THR A 5 -16.13 74.41 27.55
N LYS A 6 -16.94 74.03 26.57
CA LYS A 6 -16.75 72.99 25.54
C LYS A 6 -16.13 73.69 24.31
N ILE A 7 -15.07 73.15 23.69
CA ILE A 7 -14.74 73.51 22.30
C ILE A 7 -14.39 72.25 21.52
N GLN A 8 -15.27 71.95 20.58
CA GLN A 8 -15.14 71.01 19.48
C GLN A 8 -14.58 71.82 18.29
N SER A 9 -13.55 71.35 17.60
CA SER A 9 -13.13 71.89 16.31
C SER A 9 -13.05 70.77 15.29
N LYS A 10 -13.97 70.81 14.34
CA LYS A 10 -13.94 70.05 13.08
C LYS A 10 -12.88 70.67 12.18
N ASN A 11 -12.22 69.87 11.35
CA ASN A 11 -11.92 70.28 9.98
C ASN A 11 -12.05 69.07 9.05
N ASN A 12 -12.92 69.26 8.06
CA ASN A 12 -13.17 68.38 6.92
C ASN A 12 -12.08 68.58 5.85
N PHE A 13 -12.24 67.83 4.75
CA PHE A 13 -12.00 68.23 3.35
C PHE A 13 -10.89 67.41 2.66
N THR A 14 -11.25 66.28 2.00
CA THR A 14 -11.30 66.06 0.51
C THR A 14 -9.91 65.99 -0.14
N GLU A 15 -9.57 65.20 -1.15
CA GLU A 15 -10.26 64.34 -2.12
C GLU A 15 -9.15 63.64 -2.95
N LYS A 16 -9.54 62.65 -3.76
CA LYS A 16 -8.92 62.22 -5.04
C LYS A 16 -7.86 61.09 -5.06
N THR A 17 -8.35 59.94 -5.54
CA THR A 17 -7.86 59.11 -6.68
C THR A 17 -6.40 58.63 -6.62
N THR A 18 -6.08 57.35 -6.83
CA THR A 18 -6.19 56.68 -8.13
C THR A 18 -5.93 55.16 -7.98
N LYS A 19 -6.64 54.37 -8.78
CA LYS A 19 -6.55 52.92 -8.93
C LYS A 19 -5.11 52.42 -9.14
N LEU A 20 -4.72 51.32 -8.50
CA LEU A 20 -3.84 50.32 -9.13
C LEU A 20 -4.08 48.93 -8.55
N VAL A 21 -4.82 48.15 -9.33
CA VAL A 21 -4.78 46.70 -9.51
C VAL A 21 -3.59 46.01 -8.84
N PHE A 22 -3.84 45.13 -7.88
CA PHE A 22 -3.12 43.85 -7.82
C PHE A 22 -4.09 42.73 -7.47
N LEU A 23 -4.62 42.19 -8.56
CA LEU A 23 -5.57 41.10 -8.70
C LEU A 23 -4.75 39.81 -8.66
N VAL A 24 -4.27 39.39 -7.47
CA VAL A 24 -3.53 38.13 -7.30
C VAL A 24 -3.95 37.48 -6.00
N SER A 25 -5.16 36.92 -6.00
CA SER A 25 -5.56 35.89 -5.05
C SER A 25 -6.69 35.12 -5.72
N ILE A 26 -6.68 33.81 -5.55
CA ILE A 26 -7.54 32.84 -6.24
C ILE A 26 -6.95 32.36 -7.59
N LEU A 27 -5.67 31.96 -7.57
CA LEU A 27 -5.31 30.72 -8.25
C LEU A 27 -5.81 29.59 -7.35
N LEU A 28 -7.06 29.17 -7.59
CA LEU A 28 -7.54 27.85 -7.20
C LEU A 28 -6.60 26.84 -7.86
N PHE A 29 -5.58 26.41 -7.12
CA PHE A 29 -4.86 25.20 -7.42
C PHE A 29 -5.86 24.06 -7.25
N SER A 30 -6.58 23.76 -8.32
CA SER A 30 -7.15 22.45 -8.57
C SER A 30 -5.98 21.48 -8.62
N THR A 31 -5.51 21.03 -7.46
CA THR A 31 -4.76 19.79 -7.37
C THR A 31 -5.72 18.73 -7.85
N ALA A 32 -5.68 18.44 -9.15
CA ALA A 32 -6.22 17.21 -9.68
C ALA A 32 -5.48 16.11 -8.93
N CYS A 33 -6.09 15.63 -7.85
CA CYS A 33 -5.67 14.42 -7.19
C CYS A 33 -5.84 13.36 -8.26
N SER A 34 -4.74 13.03 -8.94
CA SER A 34 -4.67 11.86 -9.79
C SER A 34 -4.86 10.70 -8.84
N SER A 35 -6.12 10.31 -8.62
CA SER A 35 -6.45 9.09 -7.93
C SER A 35 -5.95 7.99 -8.85
N LYS A 36 -4.69 7.56 -8.63
CA LYS A 36 -4.28 6.22 -9.04
C LYS A 36 -5.41 5.29 -8.62
N PRO A 37 -5.85 4.35 -9.49
CA PRO A 37 -6.83 3.37 -9.07
C PRO A 37 -6.33 2.78 -7.75
N LEU A 38 -7.20 2.72 -6.75
CA LEU A 38 -6.88 2.20 -5.43
C LEU A 38 -6.49 0.73 -5.62
N ASN A 39 -5.19 0.48 -5.81
CA ASN A 39 -4.64 -0.85 -5.86
C ASN A 39 -4.58 -1.29 -4.40
N GLU A 40 -5.48 -2.19 -4.00
CA GLU A 40 -5.57 -2.63 -2.60
C GLU A 40 -4.34 -3.39 -2.15
N PHE A 41 -3.51 -3.86 -3.09
CA PHE A 41 -2.18 -4.35 -2.78
C PHE A 41 -1.32 -3.18 -2.31
N GLN A 42 -1.26 -2.97 -0.99
CA GLN A 42 -0.37 -1.99 -0.38
C GLN A 42 1.02 -2.60 -0.22
N SER A 43 2.05 -1.83 -0.58
CA SER A 43 3.42 -2.29 -0.37
C SER A 43 3.83 -2.23 1.11
N PHE A 44 4.68 -3.17 1.49
CA PHE A 44 5.29 -3.27 2.81
C PHE A 44 6.70 -3.84 2.69
N GLU A 45 7.53 -3.65 3.70
CA GLU A 45 8.87 -4.23 3.71
C GLU A 45 8.79 -5.71 4.09
N TYR A 46 9.58 -6.54 3.42
CA TYR A 46 9.70 -7.98 3.73
C TYR A 46 9.88 -8.26 5.24
N LYS A 47 10.72 -7.48 5.92
CA LYS A 47 10.99 -7.63 7.35
C LYS A 47 9.77 -7.41 8.26
N GLU A 48 8.79 -6.62 7.81
CA GLU A 48 7.55 -6.42 8.56
C GLU A 48 6.70 -7.70 8.57
N ALA A 49 6.62 -8.43 7.45
CA ALA A 49 5.94 -9.73 7.41
C ALA A 49 6.65 -10.80 8.24
N ILE A 50 7.99 -10.84 8.20
CA ILE A 50 8.76 -11.80 9.02
C ILE A 50 8.57 -11.53 10.51
N ARG A 51 8.52 -10.25 10.92
CA ARG A 51 8.19 -9.90 12.31
C ARG A 51 6.77 -10.35 12.67
N ALA A 52 5.79 -10.06 11.81
CA ALA A 52 4.40 -10.47 12.03
C ALA A 52 4.28 -11.99 12.19
N PHE A 53 5.00 -12.77 11.38
CA PHE A 53 5.08 -14.23 11.49
C PHE A 53 5.65 -14.70 12.83
N GLN A 54 6.77 -14.12 13.27
CA GLN A 54 7.41 -14.48 14.53
C GLN A 54 6.52 -14.17 15.75
N GLU A 55 5.72 -13.09 15.68
CA GLU A 55 4.80 -12.70 16.74
C GLU A 55 3.62 -13.68 16.90
N GLN A 56 3.22 -14.40 15.85
CA GLN A 56 2.15 -15.41 15.91
C GLN A 56 2.56 -16.69 16.66
N GLN A 57 3.86 -16.92 16.90
CA GLN A 57 4.38 -18.12 17.59
C GLN A 57 3.91 -19.44 16.93
N HIS A 58 4.00 -19.50 15.60
CA HIS A 58 3.73 -20.73 14.85
C HIS A 58 4.64 -21.89 15.29
N ASP A 59 4.24 -23.12 14.97
CA ASP A 59 4.99 -24.35 15.28
C ASP A 59 6.19 -24.60 14.35
N THR A 60 6.52 -23.63 13.49
CA THR A 60 7.53 -23.72 12.45
C THR A 60 8.39 -22.46 12.42
N PRO A 61 9.70 -22.58 12.12
CA PRO A 61 10.63 -21.45 12.14
C PRO A 61 10.48 -20.46 10.97
N GLY A 62 9.65 -20.72 9.95
CA GLY A 62 9.50 -19.79 8.82
C GLY A 62 10.69 -19.80 7.87
N VAL A 63 11.27 -20.98 7.61
CA VAL A 63 12.52 -21.11 6.83
C VAL A 63 12.32 -20.99 5.34
N TRP A 64 11.15 -21.37 4.83
CA TRP A 64 10.83 -21.18 3.42
C TRP A 64 10.09 -19.87 3.26
N THR A 65 10.56 -18.99 2.37
CA THR A 65 9.91 -17.70 2.13
C THR A 65 9.85 -17.37 0.64
N CYS A 66 8.89 -16.53 0.27
CA CYS A 66 8.77 -16.04 -1.09
C CYS A 66 8.15 -14.63 -1.06
N SER A 67 8.92 -13.63 -1.50
CA SER A 67 8.46 -12.25 -1.61
C SER A 67 7.94 -11.99 -3.01
N TYR A 68 6.74 -11.43 -3.12
CA TYR A 68 6.12 -11.10 -4.40
C TYR A 68 6.11 -9.59 -4.62
N THR A 69 6.58 -9.15 -5.78
CA THR A 69 6.62 -7.73 -6.18
C THR A 69 5.88 -7.51 -7.49
N GLU A 70 5.51 -6.26 -7.78
CA GLU A 70 5.12 -5.87 -9.13
C GLU A 70 6.29 -6.10 -10.10
N ASN A 71 5.97 -6.42 -11.35
CA ASN A 71 6.83 -6.97 -12.40
C ASN A 71 7.98 -6.04 -12.86
N SER A 72 8.86 -5.63 -11.94
CA SER A 72 9.97 -4.71 -12.17
C SER A 72 11.29 -5.30 -11.68
N LYS A 73 12.33 -5.02 -12.45
CA LYS A 73 13.69 -5.60 -12.46
C LYS A 73 14.53 -5.32 -11.20
N VAL A 74 13.98 -5.48 -10.01
CA VAL A 74 14.69 -5.20 -8.76
C VAL A 74 14.84 -6.50 -8.00
N ARG A 75 16.06 -7.04 -8.03
CA ARG A 75 16.46 -8.17 -7.17
C ARG A 75 16.02 -7.88 -5.72
N PRO A 76 15.49 -8.87 -4.99
CA PRO A 76 15.07 -8.68 -3.61
C PRO A 76 16.25 -8.17 -2.78
N SER A 77 16.23 -6.87 -2.47
CA SER A 77 17.07 -6.28 -1.42
C SER A 77 16.31 -6.41 -0.10
N THR A 78 17.01 -6.38 1.03
CA THR A 78 16.36 -6.42 2.36
C THR A 78 15.39 -5.26 2.61
N ASN A 79 15.43 -4.22 1.76
CA ASN A 79 14.51 -3.07 1.77
C ASN A 79 13.62 -3.04 0.51
N ALA A 80 13.50 -4.15 -0.22
CA ALA A 80 12.60 -4.22 -1.35
C ALA A 80 11.15 -4.19 -0.85
N GLU A 81 10.35 -3.36 -1.50
CA GLU A 81 8.91 -3.30 -1.27
C GLU A 81 8.26 -4.58 -1.82
N SER A 82 7.63 -5.33 -0.92
CA SER A 82 6.82 -6.50 -1.23
C SER A 82 5.35 -6.11 -1.27
N LEU A 83 4.58 -6.79 -2.12
CA LEU A 83 3.12 -6.73 -2.12
C LEU A 83 2.50 -7.94 -1.43
N LEU A 84 3.21 -9.08 -1.41
CA LEU A 84 2.88 -10.27 -0.65
C LEU A 84 4.16 -10.90 -0.14
N VAL A 85 4.09 -11.57 1.01
CA VAL A 85 5.18 -12.44 1.50
C VAL A 85 4.56 -13.75 1.95
N GLU A 86 4.95 -14.84 1.32
CA GLU A 86 4.56 -16.19 1.71
C GLU A 86 5.64 -16.83 2.58
N VAL A 87 5.21 -17.53 3.64
CA VAL A 87 6.07 -18.19 4.62
C VAL A 87 5.61 -19.63 4.81
N ASP A 88 6.58 -20.56 4.76
CA ASP A 88 6.42 -22.01 4.89
C ASP A 88 5.34 -22.63 4.00
N GLU A 89 5.04 -21.97 2.87
CA GLU A 89 3.95 -22.32 1.97
C GLU A 89 2.59 -22.46 2.70
N LYS A 90 2.44 -21.92 3.90
CA LYS A 90 1.24 -22.08 4.75
C LYS A 90 0.58 -20.75 5.07
N TYR A 91 1.38 -19.69 5.15
CA TYR A 91 0.95 -18.37 5.56
C TYR A 91 1.33 -17.38 4.49
N ILE A 92 0.45 -16.43 4.20
CA ILE A 92 0.76 -15.32 3.31
C ILE A 92 0.33 -14.01 3.94
N TYR A 93 1.24 -13.05 3.91
CA TYR A 93 1.05 -11.74 4.49
C TYR A 93 0.70 -10.75 3.40
N VAL A 94 -0.32 -9.95 3.66
CA VAL A 94 -0.73 -8.83 2.81
C VAL A 94 -0.85 -7.59 3.68
N LYS A 95 -0.62 -6.40 3.11
CA LYS A 95 -0.96 -5.15 3.79
C LYS A 95 -2.28 -4.62 3.27
N HIS A 96 -3.22 -4.46 4.18
CA HIS A 96 -4.57 -3.96 3.92
C HIS A 96 -4.93 -2.98 5.05
N ASN A 97 -5.55 -1.85 4.72
CA ASN A 97 -5.84 -0.78 5.70
C ASN A 97 -4.62 -0.38 6.55
N ASN A 98 -3.43 -0.33 5.93
CA ASN A 98 -2.16 -0.02 6.58
C ASN A 98 -1.74 -0.99 7.70
N GLN A 99 -2.33 -2.19 7.74
CA GLN A 99 -2.03 -3.27 8.67
C GLN A 99 -1.57 -4.52 7.90
N ILE A 100 -0.50 -5.15 8.38
CA ILE A 100 -0.06 -6.45 7.86
C ILE A 100 -0.94 -7.53 8.46
N THR A 101 -1.59 -8.28 7.60
CA THR A 101 -2.54 -9.32 7.95
C THR A 101 -2.05 -10.65 7.42
N GLU A 102 -1.99 -11.64 8.29
CA GLU A 102 -1.75 -13.03 7.91
C GLU A 102 -3.03 -13.64 7.32
N LEU A 103 -2.89 -14.33 6.20
CA LEU A 103 -3.90 -15.23 5.65
C LEU A 103 -3.34 -16.66 5.67
N SER A 104 -4.11 -17.61 6.20
CA SER A 104 -3.70 -19.01 6.27
C SER A 104 -4.18 -19.77 5.04
N LEU A 105 -3.37 -20.70 4.54
CA LEU A 105 -3.71 -21.59 3.44
C LEU A 105 -4.97 -22.40 3.75
N THR A 106 -5.93 -22.40 2.83
CA THR A 106 -7.15 -23.21 2.92
C THR A 106 -7.20 -24.33 1.92
N THR A 107 -6.69 -24.10 0.71
CA THR A 107 -6.69 -25.10 -0.37
C THR A 107 -5.47 -24.90 -1.26
N ARG A 108 -4.87 -25.99 -1.72
CA ARG A 108 -3.79 -25.99 -2.70
C ARG A 108 -3.98 -27.10 -3.71
N ASP A 109 -3.79 -26.76 -4.98
CA ASP A 109 -3.55 -27.69 -6.07
C ASP A 109 -2.19 -27.36 -6.74
N ASN A 110 -1.88 -27.98 -7.87
CA ASN A 110 -0.57 -27.85 -8.53
C ASN A 110 -0.23 -26.41 -8.94
N GLU A 111 -1.24 -25.59 -9.25
CA GLU A 111 -1.04 -24.23 -9.80
C GLU A 111 -1.79 -23.17 -9.00
N LYS A 112 -2.74 -23.55 -8.16
CA LYS A 112 -3.62 -22.64 -7.43
C LYS A 112 -3.52 -22.84 -5.94
N SER A 113 -3.47 -21.73 -5.22
CA SER A 113 -3.55 -21.71 -3.77
C SER A 113 -4.57 -20.67 -3.34
N THR A 114 -5.32 -20.96 -2.28
CA THR A 114 -6.24 -20.01 -1.66
C THR A 114 -5.89 -19.87 -0.19
N TYR A 115 -5.79 -18.62 0.26
CA TYR A 115 -5.49 -18.24 1.63
C TYR A 115 -6.62 -17.35 2.15
N LYS A 116 -6.94 -17.45 3.44
CA LYS A 116 -8.02 -16.67 4.04
C LYS A 116 -7.66 -16.18 5.43
N ASN A 117 -8.16 -14.99 5.77
CA ASN A 117 -8.32 -14.53 7.13
C ASN A 117 -9.81 -14.29 7.37
N LYS A 118 -10.45 -15.15 8.17
CA LYS A 118 -11.90 -15.07 8.43
C LYS A 118 -12.28 -13.88 9.31
N GLN A 119 -11.38 -13.43 10.19
CA GLN A 119 -11.64 -12.32 11.12
C GLN A 119 -11.67 -10.99 10.36
N GLU A 120 -10.72 -10.79 9.46
CA GLU A 120 -10.60 -9.58 8.63
C GLU A 120 -11.39 -9.64 7.31
N GLY A 121 -12.06 -10.76 7.03
CA GLY A 121 -12.83 -10.94 5.80
C GLY A 121 -11.97 -10.89 4.53
N LEU A 122 -10.71 -11.29 4.61
CA LEU A 122 -9.77 -11.30 3.49
C LEU A 122 -9.66 -12.69 2.88
N SER A 123 -9.62 -12.75 1.54
CA SER A 123 -9.31 -13.96 0.79
C SER A 123 -8.33 -13.62 -0.32
N LEU A 124 -7.26 -14.40 -0.44
CA LEU A 124 -6.28 -14.27 -1.52
C LEU A 124 -6.23 -15.58 -2.30
N LYS A 125 -6.40 -15.49 -3.62
CA LYS A 125 -6.13 -16.61 -4.52
C LYS A 125 -4.86 -16.31 -5.30
N ILE A 126 -4.02 -17.31 -5.44
CA ILE A 126 -2.81 -17.29 -6.25
C ILE A 126 -2.99 -18.31 -7.36
N ASN A 127 -2.74 -17.92 -8.60
CA ASN A 127 -2.65 -18.80 -9.76
C ASN A 127 -1.27 -18.66 -10.41
N ILE A 128 -0.51 -19.75 -10.45
CA ILE A 128 0.81 -19.79 -11.07
C ILE A 128 0.64 -19.71 -12.59
N ILE A 129 1.20 -18.67 -13.20
CA ILE A 129 1.19 -18.46 -14.65
C ILE A 129 2.38 -19.17 -15.29
N ASN A 130 3.55 -19.05 -14.68
CA ASN A 130 4.79 -19.63 -15.17
C ASN A 130 5.79 -19.79 -14.01
N LYS A 131 6.63 -20.83 -14.08
CA LYS A 131 7.81 -20.98 -13.20
C LYS A 131 9.08 -20.56 -13.95
N ILE A 132 10.04 -19.98 -13.24
CA ILE A 132 11.30 -19.46 -13.79
C ILE A 132 12.48 -19.94 -12.94
N ASN A 133 13.73 -19.75 -13.36
CA ASN A 133 14.91 -20.14 -12.56
C ASN A 133 14.94 -21.63 -12.16
N TYR A 134 14.77 -22.53 -13.14
CA TYR A 134 14.84 -23.97 -12.91
C TYR A 134 16.25 -24.44 -12.53
N SER A 135 16.31 -25.36 -11.58
CA SER A 135 17.52 -26.09 -11.21
C SER A 135 17.92 -27.10 -12.30
N GLU A 136 19.10 -27.72 -12.14
CA GLU A 136 19.54 -28.84 -12.98
C GLU A 136 18.57 -30.05 -12.94
N TYR A 137 17.76 -30.16 -11.88
CA TYR A 137 16.75 -31.20 -11.69
C TYR A 137 15.35 -30.79 -12.16
N GLN A 138 15.23 -29.68 -12.91
CA GLN A 138 13.94 -29.15 -13.39
C GLN A 138 12.97 -28.75 -12.27
N GLU A 139 13.51 -28.33 -11.13
CA GLU A 139 12.73 -27.83 -10.00
C GLU A 139 12.83 -26.31 -9.92
N SER A 140 11.71 -25.65 -9.63
CA SER A 140 11.68 -24.21 -9.39
C SER A 140 10.54 -23.85 -8.44
N HIS A 141 10.86 -22.94 -7.53
CA HIS A 141 9.91 -22.23 -6.68
C HIS A 141 9.64 -20.80 -7.18
N ASP A 142 10.55 -20.23 -7.96
CA ASP A 142 10.38 -18.88 -8.52
C ASP A 142 9.31 -18.90 -9.61
N ARG A 143 8.42 -17.91 -9.55
CA ARG A 143 7.16 -17.98 -10.30
C ARG A 143 6.56 -16.62 -10.56
N THR A 144 5.95 -16.49 -11.72
CA THR A 144 5.00 -15.42 -12.00
C THR A 144 3.60 -15.90 -11.66
N ILE A 145 2.85 -15.11 -10.92
CA ILE A 145 1.50 -15.45 -10.46
C ILE A 145 0.48 -14.39 -10.87
N GLU A 146 -0.77 -14.78 -11.01
CA GLU A 146 -1.92 -13.89 -10.86
C GLU A 146 -2.39 -13.98 -9.40
N ALA A 147 -2.38 -12.85 -8.70
CA ALA A 147 -2.93 -12.70 -7.36
C ALA A 147 -4.31 -12.04 -7.44
N GLU A 148 -5.32 -12.66 -6.83
CA GLU A 148 -6.68 -12.15 -6.70
C GLU A 148 -6.99 -11.95 -5.21
N LEU A 149 -6.93 -10.69 -4.74
CA LEU A 149 -7.26 -10.30 -3.38
C LEU A 149 -8.73 -9.85 -3.32
N GLU A 150 -9.51 -10.52 -2.50
CA GLU A 150 -10.86 -10.11 -2.11
C GLU A 150 -10.80 -9.42 -0.75
N ALA A 151 -11.19 -8.15 -0.71
CA ALA A 151 -11.22 -7.31 0.48
C ALA A 151 -12.43 -6.38 0.43
N SER A 152 -13.18 -6.27 1.53
CA SER A 152 -14.36 -5.41 1.63
C SER A 152 -15.40 -5.63 0.50
N GLY A 153 -15.56 -6.89 0.06
CA GLY A 153 -16.48 -7.27 -1.03
C GLY A 153 -16.03 -6.84 -2.44
N LYS A 154 -14.80 -6.34 -2.58
CA LYS A 154 -14.19 -5.99 -3.87
C LYS A 154 -13.08 -6.98 -4.20
N ILE A 155 -12.89 -7.22 -5.49
CA ILE A 155 -11.85 -8.10 -6.02
C ILE A 155 -10.80 -7.26 -6.73
N TYR A 156 -9.55 -7.44 -6.34
CA TYR A 156 -8.37 -6.79 -6.91
C TYR A 156 -7.46 -7.85 -7.52
N LYS A 157 -7.04 -7.65 -8.77
CA LYS A 157 -6.19 -8.60 -9.50
C LYS A 157 -4.88 -7.94 -9.91
N LEU A 158 -3.79 -8.66 -9.72
CA LEU A 158 -2.46 -8.18 -10.08
C LEU A 158 -1.54 -9.33 -10.45
N GLN A 159 -0.71 -9.13 -11.48
CA GLN A 159 0.34 -10.08 -11.82
C GLN A 159 1.60 -9.75 -11.01
N LEU A 160 2.13 -10.74 -10.30
CA LEU A 160 3.27 -10.57 -9.40
C LEU A 160 4.39 -11.55 -9.74
N LEU A 161 5.61 -11.14 -9.40
CA LEU A 161 6.82 -11.93 -9.56
C LEU A 161 7.32 -12.36 -8.18
N GLY A 162 7.40 -13.67 -7.95
CA GLY A 162 8.09 -14.26 -6.80
C GLY A 162 9.47 -14.75 -7.24
N GLU A 163 10.52 -14.11 -6.75
CA GLU A 163 11.93 -14.44 -7.01
C GLU A 163 12.64 -14.79 -5.71
N ALA A 164 13.66 -15.66 -5.81
CA ALA A 164 14.40 -16.19 -4.66
C ALA A 164 13.48 -16.86 -3.63
N CYS A 165 12.47 -17.57 -4.12
CA CYS A 165 11.53 -18.32 -3.30
C CYS A 165 12.18 -19.65 -2.90
N GLY A 166 12.20 -19.95 -1.60
CA GLY A 166 12.98 -21.08 -1.11
C GLY A 166 13.54 -20.86 0.28
N ILE A 167 14.54 -21.70 0.60
CA ILE A 167 15.39 -21.63 1.80
C ILE A 167 16.65 -20.83 1.46
#